data_AF-A0A9D0HF70-F1
#
_entry.id   AF-A0A9D0HF70-F1
#
_cell.length_a   1.000
_cell.length_b   1.000
_cell.length_c   1.000
_cell.angle_alpha   90.00
_cell.angle_beta   90.00
_cell.angle_gamma   90.00
#
_symmetry.space_group_name_H-M   'P 1'
#
loop_
_entity.id
_entity.type
_entity.pdbx_description
1 polymer ?
#
loop_
_entity_poly.entity_id
_entity_poly.type
_entity_poly.pdbx_seq_one_letter_code
_entity_poly.pdbx_strand_id
1 'polypeptide(L)'
;LMAAVAATQPQAEIHVLVACAENMPDGLAYRPGDIFTSYQGKTVEIINTDAEGRLVLADALHYGAELKPDFMLDNATLTGAAMVALGERVSAYYTGNEALAATFKAAAKRAGEAMWEMPLVEGLRDKLKSEWADVKHMGDRWGGSITAALFLREFVGDVPWIHVDVAGPSMSDKAYDIYSKGGTGAGVLTYLELINSLIAAETDPAADADN
;
A
#
# COMPACT_ATOMS: atom_id res chain seq x y z
N LEU A 1 6.41 -13.39 -1.69
CA LEU A 1 5.50 -13.39 -2.85
C LEU A 1 6.13 -14.01 -4.10
N MET A 2 7.15 -13.39 -4.72
CA MET A 2 7.68 -13.87 -6.01
C MET A 2 8.20 -15.31 -6.01
N ALA A 3 8.77 -15.80 -4.91
CA ALA A 3 9.14 -17.20 -4.79
C ALA A 3 7.92 -18.15 -4.91
N ALA A 4 6.76 -17.77 -4.37
CA ALA A 4 5.53 -18.54 -4.50
C ALA A 4 4.96 -18.46 -5.93
N VAL A 5 4.93 -17.26 -6.52
CA VAL A 5 4.54 -17.04 -7.93
C VAL A 5 5.38 -17.89 -8.87
N ALA A 6 6.71 -17.92 -8.69
CA ALA A 6 7.59 -18.75 -9.51
C ALA A 6 7.33 -20.25 -9.35
N ALA A 7 6.92 -20.69 -8.16
CA ALA A 7 6.60 -22.08 -7.89
C ALA A 7 5.22 -22.51 -8.44
N THR A 8 4.24 -21.60 -8.44
CA THR A 8 2.87 -21.89 -8.93
C THR A 8 2.67 -21.58 -10.41
N GLN A 9 3.56 -20.79 -11.02
CA GLN A 9 3.55 -20.39 -12.42
C GLN A 9 2.16 -19.93 -12.92
N PRO A 10 1.54 -18.92 -12.27
CA PRO A 10 0.25 -18.41 -12.69
C PRO A 10 0.34 -17.86 -14.12
N GLN A 11 -0.75 -17.97 -14.88
CA GLN A 11 -0.85 -17.44 -16.23
C GLN A 11 -1.12 -15.93 -16.20
N ALA A 12 -0.19 -15.15 -15.65
CA ALA A 12 -0.25 -13.70 -15.55
C ALA A 12 1.14 -13.08 -15.70
N GLU A 13 1.19 -11.87 -16.25
CA GLU A 13 2.39 -11.04 -16.21
C GLU A 13 2.45 -10.28 -14.88
N ILE A 14 3.50 -10.51 -14.09
CA ILE A 14 3.61 -9.96 -12.73
C ILE A 14 4.91 -9.18 -12.60
N HIS A 15 4.78 -7.88 -12.35
CA HIS A 15 5.90 -7.00 -12.02
C HIS A 15 5.94 -6.77 -10.50
N VAL A 16 7.14 -6.85 -9.91
CA VAL A 16 7.36 -6.49 -8.52
C VAL A 16 8.44 -5.43 -8.44
N LEU A 17 8.06 -4.27 -7.91
CA LEU A 17 8.93 -3.13 -7.70
C LEU A 17 9.26 -3.05 -6.22
N VAL A 18 10.55 -3.00 -5.89
CA VAL A 18 11.02 -2.81 -4.51
C VAL A 18 11.94 -1.60 -4.50
N ALA A 19 11.43 -0.48 -3.98
CA ALA A 19 12.22 0.72 -3.82
C ALA A 19 12.88 0.70 -2.43
N CYS A 20 14.20 0.49 -2.41
CA CYS A 20 14.97 0.29 -1.19
C CYS A 20 15.92 1.47 -0.94
N ALA A 21 15.83 2.05 0.25
CA ALA A 21 16.79 3.00 0.79
C ALA A 21 16.78 2.93 2.32
N GLU A 22 17.87 3.36 2.95
CA GLU A 22 17.88 3.66 4.38
C GLU A 22 17.42 5.11 4.61
N ASN A 23 16.71 5.37 5.72
CA ASN A 23 16.37 6.72 6.16
C ASN A 23 17.29 7.11 7.32
N MET A 24 18.37 7.83 7.03
CA MET A 24 19.44 8.11 8.00
C MET A 24 19.71 9.61 8.11
N PRO A 25 19.97 10.14 9.33
CA PRO A 25 20.43 11.50 9.50
C PRO A 25 21.90 11.60 9.10
N ASP A 26 22.23 12.59 8.28
CA ASP A 26 23.60 13.02 8.00
C ASP A 26 23.65 14.52 7.63
N GLY A 27 24.81 15.03 7.21
CA GLY A 27 24.95 16.45 6.80
C GLY A 27 24.28 16.81 5.47
N LEU A 28 23.95 15.83 4.64
CA LEU A 28 23.32 15.94 3.33
C LEU A 28 21.86 15.47 3.33
N ALA A 29 21.34 15.00 4.47
CA ALA A 29 19.98 14.53 4.63
C ALA A 29 18.99 15.65 4.26
N TYR A 30 17.91 15.22 3.62
CA TYR A 30 16.78 16.09 3.34
C TYR A 30 16.13 16.56 4.65
N ARG A 31 15.55 17.75 4.63
CA ARG A 31 15.14 18.49 5.83
C ARG A 31 13.64 18.82 5.78
N PRO A 32 13.00 19.01 6.94
CA PRO A 32 11.70 19.67 6.98
C PRO A 32 11.76 21.04 6.27
N GLY A 33 10.81 21.28 5.37
CA GLY A 33 10.73 22.44 4.49
C GLY A 33 11.34 22.24 3.11
N ASP A 34 12.13 21.18 2.89
CA ASP A 34 12.63 20.87 1.54
C ASP A 34 11.46 20.52 0.61
N ILE A 35 11.59 20.86 -0.67
CA ILE A 35 10.65 20.49 -1.72
C ILE A 35 11.40 19.62 -2.71
N PHE A 36 10.97 18.37 -2.88
CA PHE A 36 11.51 17.51 -3.93
C PHE A 36 10.52 17.42 -5.09
N THR A 37 11.05 17.16 -6.29
CA THR A 37 10.24 16.89 -7.47
C THR A 37 10.19 15.38 -7.65
N SER A 38 8.99 14.80 -7.60
CA SER A 38 8.80 13.37 -7.82
C SER A 38 9.13 12.98 -9.26
N TYR A 39 9.24 11.68 -9.50
CA TYR A 39 9.42 11.10 -10.82
C TYR A 39 8.29 11.50 -11.80
N GLN A 40 7.06 11.66 -11.30
CA GLN A 40 5.91 12.18 -12.06
C GLN A 40 6.06 13.67 -12.44
N GLY A 41 7.04 14.39 -11.88
CA GLY A 41 7.23 15.82 -12.04
C GLY A 41 6.43 16.67 -11.03
N LYS A 42 5.75 16.05 -10.08
CA LYS A 42 4.96 16.74 -9.05
C LYS A 42 5.86 17.19 -7.91
N THR A 43 5.71 18.43 -7.46
CA THR A 43 6.48 18.95 -6.33
C THR A 43 5.85 18.58 -4.99
N VAL A 44 6.68 18.12 -4.06
CA VAL A 44 6.24 17.61 -2.75
C VAL A 44 7.02 18.28 -1.62
N GLU A 45 6.31 18.99 -0.74
CA GLU A 45 6.87 19.61 0.46
C GLU A 45 7.09 18.57 1.57
N ILE A 46 8.27 18.64 2.18
CA ILE A 46 8.69 17.75 3.25
C ILE A 46 8.34 18.35 4.62
N ILE A 47 7.34 17.80 5.31
CA ILE A 47 6.94 18.24 6.65
C ILE A 47 7.71 17.52 7.76
N ASN A 48 7.89 16.20 7.65
CA ASN A 48 8.58 15.38 8.64
C ASN A 48 9.38 14.28 7.94
N THR A 49 10.67 14.16 8.23
CA THR A 49 11.56 13.18 7.60
C THR A 49 11.31 11.73 8.05
N ASP A 50 10.49 11.52 9.08
CA ASP A 50 10.06 10.19 9.56
C ASP A 50 8.78 9.70 8.84
N ALA A 51 8.36 10.40 7.79
CA ALA A 51 7.26 10.01 6.91
C ALA A 51 7.75 9.75 5.48
N GLU A 52 8.93 9.15 5.38
CA GLU A 52 9.69 8.93 4.16
C GLU A 52 9.13 7.84 3.26
N GLY A 53 8.51 6.80 3.84
CA GLY A 53 8.11 5.62 3.08
C GLY A 53 7.17 5.96 1.91
N ARG A 54 6.29 6.95 2.12
CA ARG A 54 5.38 7.43 1.07
C ARG A 54 6.10 8.20 -0.05
N LEU A 55 7.24 8.83 0.23
CA LEU A 55 8.03 9.52 -0.79
C LEU A 55 8.68 8.53 -1.74
N VAL A 56 9.26 7.47 -1.18
CA VAL A 56 9.84 6.37 -1.96
C VAL A 56 8.76 5.64 -2.76
N LEU A 57 7.60 5.39 -2.15
CA LEU A 57 6.46 4.78 -2.85
C LEU A 57 5.88 5.67 -3.94
N ALA A 58 5.87 7.00 -3.79
CA ALA A 58 5.33 7.89 -4.81
C ALA A 58 6.01 7.68 -6.17
N ASP A 59 7.34 7.59 -6.18
CA ASP A 59 8.10 7.35 -7.41
C ASP A 59 7.91 5.91 -7.92
N ALA A 60 7.92 4.92 -7.02
CA ALA A 60 7.71 3.52 -7.39
C ALA A 60 6.32 3.24 -7.96
N LEU A 61 5.28 3.82 -7.37
CA LEU A 61 3.90 3.73 -7.84
C LEU A 61 3.74 4.40 -9.20
N HIS A 62 4.35 5.57 -9.40
CA HIS A 62 4.26 6.23 -10.68
C HIS A 62 4.95 5.43 -11.78
N TYR A 63 6.17 4.93 -11.53
CA TYR A 63 6.86 4.04 -12.45
C TYR A 63 6.03 2.77 -12.74
N GLY A 64 5.42 2.18 -11.70
CA GLY A 64 4.51 1.04 -11.84
C GLY A 64 3.31 1.34 -12.73
N ALA A 65 2.71 2.52 -12.61
CA ALA A 65 1.60 2.95 -13.46
C ALA A 65 2.00 3.11 -14.93
N GLU A 66 3.24 3.53 -15.23
CA GLU A 66 3.75 3.62 -16.60
C GLU A 66 3.90 2.26 -17.30
N LEU A 67 4.00 1.18 -16.53
CA LEU A 67 3.95 -0.20 -17.05
C LEU A 67 2.54 -0.59 -17.52
N LYS A 68 1.52 0.24 -17.24
CA LYS A 68 0.11 0.05 -17.62
C LYS A 68 -0.47 -1.30 -17.15
N PRO A 69 -0.33 -1.66 -15.86
CA PRO A 69 -0.91 -2.90 -15.36
C PRO A 69 -2.44 -2.79 -15.29
N ASP A 70 -3.13 -3.93 -15.42
CA ASP A 70 -4.59 -4.00 -15.22
C ASP A 70 -4.99 -3.67 -13.77
N PHE A 71 -4.08 -3.90 -12.83
CA PHE A 71 -4.25 -3.65 -11.41
C PHE A 71 -2.90 -3.46 -10.72
N MET A 72 -2.85 -2.58 -9.70
CA MET A 72 -1.67 -2.34 -8.88
C MET A 72 -1.97 -2.51 -7.38
N LEU A 73 -1.11 -3.25 -6.69
CA LEU A 73 -1.10 -3.37 -5.24
C LEU A 73 0.21 -2.86 -4.70
N ASP A 74 0.16 -2.00 -3.69
CA ASP A 74 1.33 -1.69 -2.88
C ASP A 74 1.14 -2.10 -1.41
N ASN A 75 2.28 -2.33 -0.76
CA ASN A 75 2.38 -2.77 0.62
C ASN A 75 3.47 -1.94 1.28
N ALA A 76 3.19 -1.41 2.47
CA ALA A 76 4.22 -0.82 3.31
C ALA A 76 3.87 -0.88 4.79
N THR A 77 4.89 -0.87 5.64
CA THR A 77 4.76 -0.57 7.07
C THR A 77 4.65 0.95 7.25
N LEU A 78 3.56 1.55 6.77
CA LEU A 78 3.54 2.97 6.41
C LEU A 78 3.21 3.88 7.58
N THR A 79 2.27 3.50 8.46
CA THR A 79 1.80 4.41 9.50
C THR A 79 1.56 3.75 10.85
N GLY A 80 2.04 4.40 11.91
CA GLY A 80 1.60 4.10 13.27
C GLY A 80 0.10 4.41 13.49
N ALA A 81 -0.50 5.28 12.68
CA ALA A 81 -1.92 5.61 12.76
C ALA A 81 -2.82 4.39 12.44
N ALA A 82 -2.45 3.56 11.46
CA ALA A 82 -3.16 2.31 11.17
C ALA A 82 -3.07 1.34 12.35
N MET A 83 -1.89 1.22 12.98
CA MET A 83 -1.71 0.41 14.19
C MET A 83 -2.54 0.90 15.37
N VAL A 84 -2.61 2.22 15.60
CA VAL A 84 -3.45 2.79 16.66
C VAL A 84 -4.93 2.47 16.44
N ALA A 85 -5.38 2.43 15.19
CA ALA A 85 -6.78 2.15 14.85
C ALA A 85 -7.13 0.66 14.92
N LEU A 86 -6.27 -0.22 14.41
CA LEU A 86 -6.59 -1.63 14.17
C LEU A 86 -5.78 -2.63 15.02
N GLY A 87 -4.76 -2.15 15.73
CA GLY A 87 -3.85 -2.97 16.53
C GLY A 87 -2.72 -3.60 15.71
N GLU A 88 -1.99 -4.52 16.35
CA GLU A 88 -0.76 -5.13 15.82
C GLU A 88 -0.99 -6.36 14.94
N ARG A 89 -2.25 -6.74 14.68
CA ARG A 89 -2.58 -8.01 13.99
C ARG A 89 -3.47 -7.85 12.78
N VAL A 90 -3.83 -6.63 12.44
CA VAL A 90 -4.78 -6.32 11.38
C VAL A 90 -4.15 -5.29 10.47
N SER A 91 -4.05 -5.60 9.18
CA SER A 91 -3.63 -4.62 8.17
C SER A 91 -4.78 -3.67 7.83
N ALA A 92 -4.48 -2.41 7.58
CA ALA A 92 -5.41 -1.51 6.92
C ALA A 92 -5.24 -1.64 5.40
N TYR A 93 -6.33 -1.66 4.63
CA TYR A 93 -6.24 -1.48 3.19
C TYR A 93 -7.17 -0.39 2.69
N TYR A 94 -6.80 0.20 1.56
CA TYR A 94 -7.46 1.37 0.98
C TYR A 94 -7.61 1.15 -0.51
N THR A 95 -8.81 1.33 -1.04
CA THR A 95 -9.05 1.34 -2.47
C THR A 95 -10.24 2.25 -2.78
N GLY A 96 -10.25 2.83 -3.98
CA GLY A 96 -11.40 3.57 -4.52
C GLY A 96 -12.30 2.70 -5.41
N ASN A 97 -12.02 1.40 -5.53
CA ASN A 97 -12.73 0.48 -6.42
C ASN A 97 -13.46 -0.59 -5.60
N GLU A 98 -14.79 -0.54 -5.59
CA GLU A 98 -15.65 -1.43 -4.80
C GLU A 98 -15.54 -2.90 -5.22
N ALA A 99 -15.42 -3.17 -6.53
CA ALA A 99 -15.28 -4.54 -7.05
C ALA A 99 -13.95 -5.15 -6.58
N LEU A 100 -12.86 -4.38 -6.71
CA LEU A 100 -11.54 -4.78 -6.23
C LEU A 100 -11.53 -4.98 -4.71
N ALA A 101 -12.20 -4.11 -3.94
CA ALA A 101 -12.34 -4.27 -2.50
C ALA A 101 -13.01 -5.60 -2.13
N ALA A 102 -14.09 -5.96 -2.84
CA ALA A 102 -14.79 -7.21 -2.63
C ALA A 102 -13.89 -8.43 -2.92
N THR A 103 -13.20 -8.44 -4.06
CA THR A 103 -12.25 -9.50 -4.43
C THR A 103 -11.13 -9.62 -3.41
N PHE A 104 -10.53 -8.50 -2.99
CA PHE A 104 -9.45 -8.47 -2.01
C PHE A 104 -9.91 -8.99 -0.64
N LYS A 105 -11.08 -8.56 -0.18
CA LYS A 105 -11.66 -9.01 1.09
C LYS A 105 -11.92 -10.52 1.08
N ALA A 106 -12.42 -11.06 -0.03
CA ALA A 106 -12.63 -12.49 -0.18
C ALA A 106 -11.30 -13.26 -0.17
N ALA A 107 -10.27 -12.75 -0.86
CA ALA A 107 -8.92 -13.31 -0.85
C ALA A 107 -8.29 -13.31 0.55
N ALA A 108 -8.35 -12.18 1.27
CA ALA A 108 -7.84 -12.07 2.64
C ALA A 108 -8.52 -13.06 3.59
N LYS A 109 -9.86 -13.21 3.46
CA LYS A 109 -10.63 -14.18 4.25
C LYS A 109 -10.21 -15.62 3.95
N ARG A 110 -9.99 -15.98 2.68
CA ARG A 110 -9.52 -17.33 2.29
C ARG A 110 -8.09 -17.60 2.76
N ALA A 111 -7.22 -16.60 2.67
CA ALA A 111 -5.84 -16.67 3.12
C ALA A 111 -5.70 -16.72 4.65
N GLY A 112 -6.72 -16.27 5.39
CA GLY A 112 -6.72 -16.23 6.85
C GLY A 112 -5.96 -15.04 7.45
N GLU A 113 -5.65 -14.01 6.67
CA GLU A 113 -5.01 -12.79 7.16
C GLU A 113 -6.07 -11.73 7.50
N ALA A 114 -5.99 -11.17 8.70
CA ALA A 114 -6.93 -10.14 9.13
C ALA A 114 -6.58 -8.80 8.45
N MET A 115 -7.47 -8.36 7.55
CA MET A 115 -7.33 -7.09 6.85
C MET A 115 -8.64 -6.33 6.89
N TRP A 116 -8.56 -5.01 7.10
CA TRP A 116 -9.72 -4.15 7.25
C TRP A 116 -9.73 -3.02 6.23
N GLU A 117 -10.87 -2.83 5.57
CA GLU A 117 -11.06 -1.75 4.62
C GLU A 117 -11.20 -0.42 5.36
N MET A 118 -10.33 0.52 5.03
CA MET A 118 -10.33 1.86 5.55
C MET A 118 -10.80 2.83 4.44
N PRO A 119 -11.60 3.85 4.78
CA PRO A 119 -12.18 4.74 3.79
C PRO A 119 -11.14 5.71 3.21
N LEU A 120 -11.23 6.00 1.91
CA LEU A 120 -10.55 7.13 1.27
C LEU A 120 -11.44 8.38 1.36
N VAL A 121 -11.41 9.05 2.51
CA VAL A 121 -12.27 10.22 2.77
C VAL A 121 -11.72 11.46 2.07
N GLU A 122 -12.30 11.85 0.94
CA GLU A 122 -11.85 13.00 0.11
C GLU A 122 -11.65 14.29 0.91
N GLY A 123 -12.51 14.58 1.90
CA GLY A 123 -12.39 15.78 2.72
C GLY A 123 -11.08 15.86 3.53
N LEU A 124 -10.36 14.75 3.72
CA LEU A 124 -9.05 14.74 4.36
C LEU A 124 -7.91 15.12 3.41
N ARG A 125 -8.14 15.14 2.09
CA ARG A 125 -7.15 15.58 1.10
C ARG A 125 -6.72 17.03 1.32
N ASP A 126 -7.61 17.86 1.84
CA ASP A 126 -7.32 19.25 2.20
C ASP A 126 -6.17 19.39 3.20
N LYS A 127 -5.93 18.36 4.03
CA LYS A 127 -4.80 18.32 4.96
C LYS A 127 -3.44 18.19 4.26
N LEU A 128 -3.43 17.81 2.98
CA LEU A 128 -2.22 17.64 2.15
C LEU A 128 -1.93 18.86 1.26
N LYS A 129 -2.73 19.93 1.34
CA LYS A 129 -2.43 21.18 0.64
C LYS A 129 -1.13 21.79 1.16
N SER A 130 -0.28 22.23 0.22
CA SER A 130 0.95 22.98 0.48
C SER A 130 0.78 24.42 -0.04
N GLU A 131 1.46 25.37 0.59
CA GLU A 131 1.55 26.75 0.11
C GLU A 131 2.70 26.94 -0.90
N TRP A 132 3.65 26.00 -0.94
CA TRP A 132 4.93 26.14 -1.64
C TRP A 132 5.17 25.08 -2.72
N ALA A 133 4.44 23.97 -2.67
CA ALA A 133 4.51 22.84 -3.59
C ALA A 133 3.11 22.41 -4.04
N ASP A 134 3.02 21.45 -4.97
CA ASP A 134 1.74 20.91 -5.43
C ASP A 134 1.01 20.15 -4.30
N VAL A 135 1.77 19.54 -3.40
CA VAL A 135 1.27 18.77 -2.26
C VAL A 135 2.31 18.75 -1.15
N LYS A 136 1.89 18.58 0.11
CA LYS A 136 2.80 18.16 1.19
C LYS A 136 2.53 16.71 1.55
N HIS A 137 3.58 15.96 1.86
CA HIS A 137 3.45 14.50 2.00
C HIS A 137 2.74 14.04 3.28
N MET A 138 2.54 14.93 4.26
CA MET A 138 1.95 14.61 5.54
C MET A 138 0.92 15.66 5.96
N GLY A 139 -0.23 15.20 6.47
CA GLY A 139 -1.25 16.02 7.11
C GLY A 139 -0.99 16.24 8.60
N ASP A 140 -2.02 16.67 9.34
CA ASP A 140 -1.93 16.70 10.80
C ASP A 140 -2.10 15.30 11.43
N ARG A 141 -2.13 15.25 12.77
CA ARG A 141 -2.22 14.01 13.54
C ARG A 141 -3.48 13.17 13.25
N TRP A 142 -4.57 13.77 12.77
CA TRP A 142 -5.87 13.12 12.70
C TRP A 142 -6.13 12.54 11.32
N GLY A 143 -6.38 11.23 11.28
CA GLY A 143 -6.59 10.50 10.01
C GLY A 143 -5.27 10.19 9.28
N GLY A 144 -4.17 10.08 10.01
CA GLY A 144 -2.82 9.92 9.44
C GLY A 144 -2.71 8.81 8.39
N SER A 145 -3.30 7.63 8.63
CA SER A 145 -3.24 6.53 7.66
C SER A 145 -4.08 6.79 6.41
N ILE A 146 -5.26 7.41 6.56
CA ILE A 146 -6.09 7.82 5.42
C ILE A 146 -5.38 8.91 4.60
N THR A 147 -4.79 9.92 5.25
CA THR A 147 -4.03 10.96 4.52
C THR A 147 -2.78 10.41 3.83
N ALA A 148 -2.14 9.38 4.38
CA ALA A 148 -1.03 8.70 3.73
C ALA A 148 -1.50 7.97 2.46
N ALA A 149 -2.61 7.22 2.55
CA ALA A 149 -3.20 6.57 1.38
C ALA A 149 -3.67 7.59 0.32
N LEU A 150 -4.30 8.69 0.73
CA LEU A 150 -4.69 9.77 -0.20
C LEU A 150 -3.46 10.40 -0.89
N PHE A 151 -2.35 10.56 -0.18
CA PHE A 151 -1.10 11.03 -0.78
C PHE A 151 -0.59 10.04 -1.85
N LEU A 152 -0.54 8.74 -1.53
CA LEU A 152 -0.10 7.71 -2.49
C LEU A 152 -0.98 7.67 -3.75
N ARG A 153 -2.29 7.84 -3.59
CA ARG A 153 -3.25 7.87 -4.71
C ARG A 153 -2.97 8.95 -5.74
N GLU A 154 -2.28 10.02 -5.36
CA GLU A 154 -1.89 11.07 -6.32
C GLU A 154 -0.90 10.57 -7.40
N PHE A 155 -0.22 9.45 -7.15
CA PHE A 155 0.86 8.92 -7.99
C PHE A 155 0.48 7.67 -8.79
N VAL A 156 -0.73 7.12 -8.58
CA VAL A 156 -1.19 5.89 -9.26
C VAL A 156 -1.92 6.13 -10.58
N GLY A 157 -2.31 7.38 -10.87
CA GLY A 157 -3.08 7.72 -12.07
C GLY A 157 -4.47 7.06 -12.08
N ASP A 158 -4.85 6.52 -13.24
CA ASP A 158 -6.16 5.85 -13.44
C ASP A 158 -6.11 4.33 -13.20
N VAL A 159 -4.97 3.80 -12.76
CA VAL A 159 -4.78 2.36 -12.55
C VAL A 159 -5.63 1.89 -11.36
N PRO A 160 -6.45 0.83 -11.48
CA PRO A 160 -7.12 0.21 -10.35
C PRO A 160 -6.11 -0.17 -9.27
N TRP A 161 -6.29 0.36 -8.06
CA TRP A 161 -5.23 0.36 -7.05
C TRP A 161 -5.75 -0.01 -5.66
N ILE A 162 -4.91 -0.75 -4.93
CA ILE A 162 -5.08 -0.98 -3.49
C ILE A 162 -3.75 -0.72 -2.76
N HIS A 163 -3.83 0.09 -1.71
CA HIS A 163 -2.76 0.23 -0.74
C HIS A 163 -3.03 -0.65 0.47
N VAL A 164 -2.01 -1.37 0.94
CA VAL A 164 -2.10 -2.18 2.16
C VAL A 164 -1.04 -1.71 3.17
N ASP A 165 -1.49 -1.07 4.24
CA ASP A 165 -0.64 -0.70 5.38
C ASP A 165 -0.52 -1.91 6.32
N VAL A 166 0.64 -2.55 6.29
CA VAL A 166 0.97 -3.73 7.09
C VAL A 166 1.78 -3.39 8.34
N ALA A 167 1.85 -2.11 8.75
CA ALA A 167 2.65 -1.67 9.89
C ALA A 167 2.41 -2.52 11.15
N GLY A 168 1.13 -2.83 11.45
CA GLY A 168 0.76 -3.68 12.58
C GLY A 168 1.32 -5.10 12.47
N PRO A 169 0.81 -5.93 11.53
CA PRO A 169 1.12 -7.35 11.52
C PRO A 169 2.50 -7.71 10.96
N SER A 170 3.26 -6.79 10.37
CA SER A 170 4.56 -7.08 9.72
C SER A 170 5.58 -7.77 10.64
N MET A 171 5.58 -7.41 11.92
CA MET A 171 6.49 -7.90 12.94
C MET A 171 5.69 -8.37 14.16
N SER A 172 6.17 -9.41 14.83
CA SER A 172 5.58 -9.91 16.06
C SER A 172 6.60 -10.10 17.17
N ASP A 173 6.29 -9.61 18.37
CA ASP A 173 7.16 -9.80 19.55
C ASP A 173 7.06 -11.19 20.17
N LYS A 174 6.03 -11.96 19.80
CA LYS A 174 5.78 -13.33 20.30
C LYS A 174 5.18 -14.22 19.22
N ALA A 175 5.33 -15.53 19.39
CA ALA A 175 4.64 -16.47 18.51
C ALA A 175 3.12 -16.37 18.71
N TYR A 176 2.36 -16.50 17.62
CA TYR A 176 0.91 -16.66 17.62
C TYR A 176 0.46 -17.34 16.33
N ASP A 177 -0.54 -18.20 16.41
CA ASP A 177 -1.07 -18.94 15.25
C ASP A 177 0.07 -19.63 14.46
N ILE A 178 0.25 -19.30 13.18
CA ILE A 178 1.32 -19.82 12.32
C ILE A 178 2.61 -18.97 12.35
N TYR A 179 2.63 -17.86 13.09
CA TYR A 179 3.72 -16.88 13.07
C TYR A 179 4.67 -17.03 14.24
N SER A 180 5.98 -16.99 13.96
CA SER A 180 7.04 -16.90 14.95
C SER A 180 7.26 -15.46 15.43
N LYS A 181 8.06 -15.29 16.49
CA LYS A 181 8.62 -13.97 16.83
C LYS A 181 9.49 -13.47 15.66
N GLY A 182 9.36 -12.19 15.30
CA GLY A 182 10.06 -11.55 14.19
C GLY A 182 9.13 -11.22 13.03
N GLY A 183 9.68 -11.19 11.81
CA GLY A 183 8.91 -10.92 10.59
C GLY A 183 7.88 -12.01 10.32
N THR A 184 6.65 -11.60 10.08
CA THR A 184 5.51 -12.52 9.91
C THR A 184 5.26 -12.90 8.45
N GLY A 185 5.72 -12.07 7.51
CA GLY A 185 5.38 -12.20 6.09
C GLY A 185 3.97 -11.67 5.76
N ALA A 186 3.40 -10.81 6.61
CA ALA A 186 2.07 -10.24 6.45
C ALA A 186 1.77 -9.77 5.02
N GLY A 187 0.66 -10.25 4.47
CA GLY A 187 0.17 -9.94 3.14
C GLY A 187 0.52 -10.99 2.09
N VAL A 188 1.58 -11.80 2.28
CA VAL A 188 2.03 -12.74 1.24
C VAL A 188 0.97 -13.77 0.88
N LEU A 189 0.24 -14.30 1.87
CA LEU A 189 -0.81 -15.30 1.63
C LEU A 189 -2.01 -14.68 0.92
N THR A 190 -2.44 -13.50 1.36
CA THR A 190 -3.54 -12.76 0.72
C THR A 190 -3.21 -12.37 -0.72
N TYR A 191 -1.99 -11.91 -0.99
CA TYR A 191 -1.62 -11.48 -2.34
C TYR A 191 -1.53 -12.66 -3.30
N LEU A 192 -1.04 -13.81 -2.84
CA LEU A 192 -1.05 -15.03 -3.66
C LEU A 192 -2.49 -15.48 -3.96
N GLU A 193 -3.36 -15.46 -2.96
CA GLU A 193 -4.77 -15.81 -3.13
C GLU A 193 -5.51 -14.83 -4.06
N LEU A 194 -5.19 -13.54 -3.96
CA LEU A 194 -5.72 -12.50 -4.84
C LEU A 194 -5.32 -12.77 -6.30
N ILE A 195 -4.04 -13.03 -6.57
CA ILE A 195 -3.54 -13.36 -7.92
C ILE A 195 -4.31 -14.55 -8.49
N ASN A 196 -4.49 -15.62 -7.71
CA ASN A 196 -5.24 -16.80 -8.15
C ASN A 196 -6.71 -16.47 -8.43
N SER A 197 -7.32 -15.62 -7.61
CA SER A 197 -8.73 -15.22 -7.75
C SER A 197 -8.96 -14.39 -9.01
N LEU A 198 -8.05 -13.46 -9.31
CA LEU A 198 -8.13 -12.63 -10.53
C LEU A 198 -7.99 -13.48 -11.80
N ILE A 199 -7.05 -14.42 -11.81
CA ILE A 199 -6.87 -15.34 -12.94
C ILE A 199 -8.11 -16.22 -13.15
N ALA A 200 -8.69 -16.74 -12.06
CA ALA A 200 -9.89 -17.56 -12.13
C ALA A 200 -11.07 -16.79 -12.78
N ALA A 201 -11.29 -15.54 -12.36
CA ALA A 201 -12.35 -14.67 -12.89
C ALA A 201 -12.20 -14.36 -14.39
N GLU A 202 -10.96 -14.24 -14.88
CA GLU A 202 -10.70 -14.07 -16.33
C GLU A 202 -10.98 -15.36 -17.13
N THR A 203 -10.73 -16.52 -16.53
CA THR A 203 -10.91 -17.82 -17.21
C THR A 203 -12.34 -18.36 -17.17
N ASP A 204 -13.15 -17.96 -16.17
CA ASP A 204 -14.56 -18.34 -16.04
C ASP A 204 -15.41 -17.20 -15.42
N PRO A 205 -15.88 -16.23 -16.23
CA PRO A 205 -16.66 -15.09 -15.75
C PRO A 205 -18.01 -15.47 -15.10
N ALA A 206 -18.47 -16.72 -15.28
CA ALA A 206 -19.74 -17.20 -14.74
C ALA A 206 -19.62 -17.73 -13.29
N ALA A 207 -18.41 -18.02 -12.81
CA ALA A 207 -18.18 -18.57 -11.47
C ALA A 207 -18.27 -17.52 -10.33
N ASP A 208 -18.08 -16.23 -10.63
CA ASP A 208 -18.10 -15.14 -9.64
C ASP A 208 -19.51 -14.67 -9.27
N ALA A 209 -20.56 -15.12 -9.97
CA ALA A 209 -21.95 -14.72 -9.70
C ALA A 209 -22.62 -15.46 -8.54
N ASP A 210 -21.99 -16.52 -8.01
CA ASP A 210 -22.63 -17.48 -7.09
C ASP A 210 -22.00 -17.55 -5.68
N ASN A 211 -21.16 -16.59 -5.25
CA ASN A 211 -20.57 -16.56 -3.90
C ASN A 211 -20.78 -15.25 -3.11
#